data_AF-A0ABD5QKT2-F1
#
_entry.id   AF-A0ABD5QKT2-F1
#
_cell.length_a   1.000
_cell.length_b   1.000
_cell.length_c   1.000
_cell.angle_alpha   90.00
_cell.angle_beta   90.00
_cell.angle_gamma   90.00
#
_symmetry.space_group_name_H-M   'P 1'
#
loop_
_entity.id
_entity.type
_entity.pdbx_description
1 polymer ?
#
loop_
_entity_poly.entity_id
_entity_poly.type
_entity_poly.pdbx_seq_one_letter_code
_entity_poly.pdbx_strand_id
1 'polypeptide(L)'
;MASLGNITFACGDPRALAEFCAAALDYDLEEPPPDLIDAIEAEGGDLNAAAAAVDPAGDGPQLFFKKMPRSHSSTFRSIST
;
A
#
# COMPACT_ATOMS: atom_id res chain seq x y z
N MET A 1 26.80 -3.81 3.67
CA MET A 1 25.85 -2.83 4.22
C MET A 1 24.47 -3.44 4.15
N ALA A 2 23.65 -3.38 5.20
CA ALA A 2 22.26 -3.80 5.11
C ALA A 2 21.47 -2.70 4.37
N SER A 3 20.95 -3.00 3.17
CA SER A 3 19.96 -2.14 2.53
C SER A 3 18.57 -2.59 3.00
N LEU A 4 17.69 -1.62 3.22
CA LEU A 4 16.30 -1.91 3.52
C LEU A 4 15.66 -2.31 2.18
N GLY A 5 15.31 -3.59 2.02
CA GLY A 5 14.88 -4.11 0.72
C GLY A 5 13.45 -3.72 0.35
N ASN A 6 12.50 -3.90 1.26
CA ASN A 6 11.09 -3.61 1.05
C ASN A 6 10.47 -3.06 2.33
N ILE A 7 9.65 -2.02 2.20
CA ILE A 7 8.88 -1.43 3.28
C ILE A 7 7.41 -1.53 2.93
N THR A 8 6.65 -2.29 3.71
CA THR A 8 5.21 -2.44 3.52
C THR A 8 4.43 -1.55 4.48
N PHE A 9 3.62 -0.64 3.95
CA PHE A 9 2.76 0.26 4.70
C PHE A 9 1.30 -0.20 4.61
N ALA A 10 0.61 -0.21 5.75
CA ALA A 10 -0.83 -0.46 5.81
C ALA A 10 -1.57 0.86 6.00
N CYS A 11 -2.31 1.30 4.99
CA CYS A 11 -2.98 2.61 4.97
C CYS A 11 -4.43 2.52 4.49
N GLY A 12 -5.21 3.58 4.73
CA GLY A 12 -6.58 3.70 4.22
C GLY A 12 -6.63 4.01 2.72
N ASP A 13 -5.67 4.81 2.25
CA ASP A 13 -5.59 5.29 0.86
C ASP A 13 -4.15 5.14 0.34
N PRO A 14 -3.81 4.00 -0.29
CA PRO A 14 -2.45 3.73 -0.77
C PRO A 14 -2.06 4.59 -1.97
N ARG A 15 -3.02 5.01 -2.82
CA ARG A 15 -2.75 5.82 -4.01
C ARG A 15 -2.19 7.20 -3.64
N ALA A 16 -2.87 7.91 -2.74
CA ALA A 16 -2.45 9.22 -2.27
C ALA A 16 -1.08 9.17 -1.57
N LEU A 17 -0.80 8.08 -0.85
CA LEU A 17 0.47 7.91 -0.16
C LEU A 17 1.61 7.57 -1.14
N ALA A 18 1.35 6.74 -2.14
CA ALA A 18 2.31 6.45 -3.21
C ALA A 18 2.62 7.71 -4.02
N GLU A 19 1.61 8.49 -4.42
CA GLU A 19 1.77 9.77 -5.13
C GLU A 19 2.59 10.77 -4.29
N PHE A 20 2.33 10.84 -2.98
CA PHE A 20 3.10 11.68 -2.07
C PHE A 20 4.54 11.21 -1.93
N CYS A 21 4.78 9.91 -1.76
CA CYS A 21 6.13 9.36 -1.63
C CYS A 21 6.93 9.52 -2.92
N ALA A 22 6.32 9.28 -4.08
CA ALA A 22 6.92 9.54 -5.40
C ALA A 22 7.35 11.01 -5.51
N ALA A 23 6.47 11.95 -5.18
CA ALA A 23 6.78 13.39 -5.23
C ALA A 23 7.81 13.84 -4.18
N ALA A 24 7.83 13.22 -2.99
CA ALA A 24 8.71 13.61 -1.89
C ALA A 24 10.13 13.03 -2.02
N LEU A 25 10.26 11.86 -2.64
CA LEU A 25 11.52 11.10 -2.74
C LEU A 25 12.09 11.08 -4.17
N ASP A 26 11.38 11.65 -5.14
CA ASP A 26 11.68 11.53 -6.59
C ASP A 26 11.65 10.06 -7.05
N TYR A 27 10.69 9.29 -6.52
CA TYR A 27 10.50 7.88 -6.85
C TYR A 27 9.46 7.70 -7.94
N ASP A 28 9.53 6.59 -8.65
CA ASP A 28 8.57 6.25 -9.69
C ASP A 28 7.38 5.49 -9.08
N LEU A 29 6.19 5.80 -9.56
CA LEU A 29 4.97 5.16 -9.07
C LEU A 29 4.76 3.88 -9.87
N GLU A 30 4.85 2.74 -9.19
CA GLU A 30 4.54 1.45 -9.79
C GLU A 30 3.02 1.29 -9.81
N GLU A 31 2.43 1.79 -10.90
CA GLU A 31 1.02 1.62 -11.19
C GLU A 31 0.73 0.14 -11.46
N PRO A 32 -0.32 -0.43 -10.84
CA PRO A 32 -0.71 -1.80 -11.12
C PRO A 32 -1.00 -1.97 -12.61
N PRO A 33 -0.60 -3.09 -13.22
CA PRO A 33 -0.86 -3.33 -14.62
C PRO A 33 -2.37 -3.30 -14.91
N PRO A 34 -2.79 -2.78 -16.07
CA PRO A 34 -4.20 -2.61 -16.40
C PRO A 34 -4.99 -3.92 -16.32
N ASP A 35 -4.39 -5.07 -16.66
CA ASP A 35 -5.04 -6.38 -16.51
C ASP A 35 -5.42 -6.72 -15.06
N LEU A 36 -4.65 -6.23 -14.08
CA LEU A 36 -4.96 -6.39 -12.66
C LEU A 36 -6.08 -5.44 -12.24
N ILE A 37 -6.10 -4.22 -12.78
CA ILE A 37 -7.16 -3.22 -12.56
C ILE A 37 -8.50 -3.78 -13.06
N ASP A 38 -8.54 -4.27 -14.30
CA ASP A 38 -9.72 -4.90 -14.90
C ASP A 38 -10.19 -6.13 -14.09
N ALA A 39 -9.25 -6.97 -13.63
CA ALA A 39 -9.59 -8.13 -12.81
C ALA A 39 -10.17 -7.74 -11.45
N ILE A 40 -9.62 -6.71 -10.80
CA ILE A 40 -10.11 -6.19 -9.52
C ILE A 40 -11.49 -5.56 -9.70
N GLU A 41 -11.71 -4.75 -10.74
CA GLU A 41 -13.02 -4.17 -11.06
C GLU A 41 -14.07 -5.26 -11.38
N ALA A 42 -13.69 -6.29 -12.13
CA ALA A 42 -14.57 -7.40 -12.46
C ALA A 42 -15.02 -8.20 -11.23
N GLU A 43 -14.17 -8.31 -10.20
CA GLU A 43 -14.50 -8.93 -8.92
C GLU A 43 -15.19 -7.96 -7.93
N GLY A 44 -15.44 -6.71 -8.33
CA GLY A 44 -16.00 -5.67 -7.45
C GLY A 44 -15.04 -5.23 -6.34
N GLY A 45 -13.75 -5.43 -6.54
CA GLY A 45 -12.68 -5.01 -5.64
C GLY A 45 -12.36 -3.53 -5.75
N ASP A 46 -11.67 -3.01 -4.75
CA ASP A 46 -11.26 -1.61 -4.67
C ASP A 46 -9.95 -1.42 -5.43
N LEU A 47 -9.93 -0.63 -6.51
CA LEU A 47 -8.70 -0.32 -7.27
C LEU A 47 -7.64 0.40 -6.42
N ASN A 48 -8.08 1.10 -5.36
CA ASN A 48 -7.18 1.67 -4.38
C ASN A 48 -6.77 0.64 -3.32
N ALA A 49 -6.81 -0.68 -3.60
CA ALA A 49 -6.42 -1.70 -2.63
C ALA A 49 -4.90 -1.83 -2.44
N ALA A 50 -4.10 -1.44 -3.44
CA ALA A 50 -2.64 -1.46 -3.34
C ALA A 50 -1.99 -0.45 -4.30
N ALA A 51 -0.85 0.09 -3.91
CA ALA A 51 0.02 0.91 -4.76
C ALA A 51 1.47 0.66 -4.34
N ALA A 52 2.42 0.77 -5.27
CA ALA A 52 3.84 0.66 -4.96
C ALA A 52 4.59 1.89 -5.48
N ALA A 53 5.65 2.31 -4.77
CA ALA A 53 6.58 3.32 -5.22
C ALA A 53 7.99 2.74 -5.14
N VAL A 54 8.73 2.83 -6.23
CA VAL A 54 10.05 2.22 -6.39
C VAL A 54 11.06 3.28 -6.78
N ASP A 55 12.27 3.16 -6.24
CA ASP A 55 13.40 3.98 -6.64
C ASP A 55 13.85 3.57 -8.06
N PRO A 56 13.80 4.46 -9.07
CA PRO A 56 14.21 4.11 -10.42
C PRO A 56 15.71 3.82 -10.53
N ALA A 57 16.52 4.29 -9.57
CA ALA A 57 17.95 4.01 -9.50
C ALA A 57 18.28 2.65 -8.85
N GLY A 58 17.32 2.00 -8.20
CA GLY A 58 17.49 0.71 -7.52
C GLY A 58 18.42 0.75 -6.30
N ASP A 59 18.74 1.95 -5.81
CA ASP A 59 19.59 2.18 -4.63
C ASP A 59 18.73 2.32 -3.35
N GLY A 60 17.45 2.69 -3.53
CA GLY A 60 16.47 2.91 -2.48
C GLY A 60 15.55 1.72 -2.17
N PRO A 61 14.92 1.71 -0.98
CA PRO A 61 13.91 0.71 -0.61
C PRO A 61 12.65 0.79 -1.47
N GLN A 62 12.11 -0.35 -1.88
CA GLN A 62 10.78 -0.41 -2.49
C GLN A 62 9.69 -0.16 -1.43
N LEU A 63 8.78 0.77 -1.69
CA LEU A 63 7.67 1.12 -0.81
C LEU A 63 6.39 0.48 -1.33
N PHE A 64 5.84 -0.47 -0.58
CA PHE A 64 4.60 -1.15 -0.93
C PHE A 64 3.47 -0.71 -0.02
N PHE A 65 2.42 -0.10 -0.57
CA PHE A 65 1.26 0.37 0.17
C PHE A 65 0.11 -0.59 -0.02
N LYS A 66 -0.33 -1.24 1.06
CA LYS A 66 -1.47 -2.14 1.07
C LYS A 66 -2.63 -1.47 1.80
N LYS A 67 -3.77 -1.35 1.13
CA LYS A 67 -5.02 -0.98 1.79
C LYS A 67 -5.43 -2.12 2.69
N MET A 68 -5.44 -1.87 3.99
CA MET A 68 -5.95 -2.82 4.95
C MET A 68 -7.20 -2.22 5.59
N PRO A 69 -8.35 -2.92 5.56
CA PRO A 69 -9.48 -2.50 6.35
C PRO A 69 -9.04 -2.51 7.81
N ARG A 70 -9.14 -1.37 8.50
CA ARG A 70 -9.00 -1.36 9.96
C ARG A 70 -10.04 -2.31 10.52
N SER A 71 -9.61 -3.38 11.18
CA SER A 71 -10.51 -4.13 12.03
C SER A 71 -10.98 -3.19 13.14
N HIS A 72 -12.30 -3.09 13.31
CA HIS A 72 -12.86 -2.43 14.48
C HIS A 72 -12.28 -3.07 15.73
N SER A 73 -11.86 -2.23 16.68
CA SER A 73 -11.49 -2.63 18.03
C SER A 73 -12.54 -3.60 18.56
N SER A 74 -12.16 -4.87 18.71
CA SER A 74 -12.95 -5.81 19.48
C SER A 74 -13.05 -5.24 20.87
N THR A 75 -14.24 -4.75 21.23
CA THR A 75 -14.55 -4.28 22.58
C THR A 75 -14.30 -5.46 23.49
N PHE A 76 -13.22 -5.38 24.27
CA PHE A 76 -12.91 -6.36 25.31
C PHE A 76 -14.03 -6.29 26.35
N ARG A 77 -15.04 -7.14 26.19
CA ARG A 77 -16.14 -7.23 27.14
C ARG A 77 -15.61 -7.94 28.38
N SER A 78 -15.25 -7.14 29.37
CA SER A 78 -14.95 -7.59 30.72
C SER A 78 -16.12 -8.44 31.22
N ILE A 79 -15.89 -9.74 31.36
CA ILE A 79 -16.81 -10.63 32.07
C ILE A 79 -16.48 -10.53 33.57
N SER A 80 -17.20 -9.64 34.26
CA SER A 80 -17.35 -9.71 35.71
C SER A 80 -18.69 -10.34 36.03
N THR A 81 -18.69 -11.58 36.52
CA THR A 81 -19.58 -12.13 37.57
C THR A 81 -19.04 -13.48 37.98
#